data_AF-A0A352KL27-F1
#
_entry.id   AF-A0A352KL27-F1
#
_cell.length_a   1.000
_cell.length_b   1.000
_cell.length_c   1.000
_cell.angle_alpha   90.00
_cell.angle_beta   90.00
_cell.angle_gamma   90.00
#
_symmetry.space_group_name_H-M   'P 1'
#
loop_
_entity.id
_entity.type
_entity.pdbx_description
1 polymer ?
#
loop_
_entity_poly.entity_id
_entity_poly.type
_entity_poly.pdbx_seq_one_letter_code
_entity_poly.pdbx_strand_id
1 'polypeptide(L)'
;MLNFQGSQAQANLSADISFQTQLHRGDGVYQQAHQPRLSIGRMLANAILNRVNAALDARGIDFKIQANTQSHKDEKTDDTLIQQLQEPIKHASTPEAVDISTAAIKEGIASGVEETKSRLAQQHALSEDHVQQLEQTQSTLLQDVEVLHTKMKTAQMNQVSGNLTKTVEHS
;
A
#
# COMPACT_ATOMS: atom_id res chain seq x y z
N MET A 1 17.99 -5.05 66.53
CA MET A 1 18.63 -4.00 67.35
C MET A 1 20.08 -3.90 66.87
N LEU A 2 20.51 -2.71 66.44
CA LEU A 2 21.88 -2.13 66.51
C LEU A 2 23.06 -3.04 66.04
N ASN A 3 23.93 -2.71 65.07
CA ASN A 3 24.65 -1.43 64.93
C ASN A 3 25.65 -1.43 63.74
N PHE A 4 25.83 -0.23 63.17
CA PHE A 4 27.07 0.46 62.70
C PHE A 4 28.10 -0.31 61.84
N GLN A 5 28.34 0.10 60.60
CA GLN A 5 29.23 1.21 60.13
C GLN A 5 30.74 0.95 60.29
N GLY A 6 31.47 1.14 59.18
CA GLY A 6 32.94 1.13 59.03
C GLY A 6 33.39 -0.03 58.12
N SER A 7 33.94 0.14 56.92
CA SER A 7 34.85 1.19 56.44
C SER A 7 34.67 1.44 54.95
N GLN A 8 34.83 2.71 54.56
CA GLN A 8 35.07 3.11 53.18
C GLN A 8 36.39 2.50 52.71
N ALA A 9 36.34 1.76 51.60
CA ALA A 9 37.44 1.70 50.65
C ALA A 9 36.82 1.93 49.27
N GLN A 10 36.85 3.19 48.85
CA GLN A 10 36.84 3.58 47.45
C GLN A 10 37.93 2.78 46.73
N ALA A 11 37.53 1.85 45.86
CA ALA A 11 38.29 1.62 44.64
C ALA A 11 37.70 2.55 43.59
N ASN A 12 38.41 3.66 43.36
CA ASN A 12 38.14 4.61 42.30
C ASN A 12 38.12 3.93 40.93
N LEU A 13 37.09 4.27 40.14
CA LEU A 13 37.09 4.62 38.70
C LEU A 13 37.93 3.75 37.73
N SER A 14 37.37 3.31 36.61
CA SER A 14 36.88 4.24 35.59
C SER A 14 35.77 3.67 34.68
N ALA A 15 34.73 4.51 34.52
CA ALA A 15 33.89 4.75 33.35
C ALA A 15 33.13 3.57 32.72
N ASP A 16 31.85 3.63 32.37
CA ASP A 16 30.76 4.59 32.51
C ASP A 16 29.52 3.80 32.00
N ILE A 17 28.55 3.49 32.87
CA ILE A 17 27.08 3.73 32.75
C ILE A 17 26.41 3.30 31.39
N SER A 18 25.30 2.54 31.27
CA SER A 18 24.14 2.27 32.13
C SER A 18 23.24 1.14 31.59
N PHE A 19 22.69 0.34 32.53
CA PHE A 19 21.30 -0.14 32.66
C PHE A 19 20.51 -0.69 31.46
N GLN A 20 20.24 -2.01 31.50
CA GLN A 20 18.87 -2.55 31.36
C GLN A 20 18.84 -4.04 31.72
N THR A 21 18.44 -4.36 32.94
CA THR A 21 17.92 -5.69 33.26
C THR A 21 17.10 -5.59 34.53
N GLN A 22 15.77 -5.62 34.42
CA GLN A 22 14.90 -6.10 35.48
C GLN A 22 13.51 -6.47 34.94
N LEU A 23 13.13 -7.73 35.22
CA LEU A 23 11.83 -8.32 35.00
C LEU A 23 10.76 -7.63 35.85
N HIS A 24 9.58 -7.35 35.28
CA HIS A 24 8.34 -7.18 36.04
C HIS A 24 7.41 -8.37 35.74
N ARG A 25 7.33 -9.33 36.67
CA ARG A 25 6.19 -10.26 36.77
C ARG A 25 5.25 -9.72 37.84
N GLY A 26 3.96 -9.59 37.49
CA GLY A 26 2.86 -9.46 38.44
C GLY A 26 2.17 -8.09 38.41
N ASP A 27 0.90 -8.12 38.03
CA ASP A 27 -0.14 -7.11 38.24
C ASP A 27 -0.07 -5.76 37.48
N GLY A 28 -0.84 -5.68 36.39
CA GLY A 28 -1.69 -4.51 36.19
C GLY A 28 -1.42 -3.53 35.04
N VAL A 29 -0.47 -3.78 34.13
CA VAL A 29 -0.38 -2.97 32.89
C VAL A 29 -1.15 -3.66 31.77
N TYR A 30 -2.45 -3.40 31.71
CA TYR A 30 -3.19 -3.55 30.46
C TYR A 30 -2.57 -2.59 29.42
N GLN A 31 -1.82 -3.18 28.49
CA GLN A 31 -1.64 -2.78 27.09
C GLN A 31 -1.69 -1.27 26.78
N GLN A 32 -0.55 -0.59 26.93
CA GLN A 32 -0.21 0.43 25.93
C GLN A 32 0.22 -0.28 24.65
N ALA A 33 -0.75 -0.52 23.77
CA ALA A 33 -0.64 -0.35 22.32
C ALA A 33 -1.96 -0.76 21.64
N HIS A 34 -3.08 -0.13 22.02
CA HIS A 34 -4.20 -0.03 21.08
C HIS A 34 -3.84 1.01 20.00
N GLN A 35 -2.85 0.68 19.17
CA GLN A 35 -2.87 1.18 17.81
C GLN A 35 -3.99 0.41 17.10
N PRO A 36 -4.93 1.09 16.42
CA PRO A 36 -5.90 0.39 15.60
C PRO A 36 -5.11 -0.45 14.59
N ARG A 37 -5.21 -1.78 14.72
CA ARG A 37 -4.63 -2.73 13.77
C ARG A 37 -5.40 -2.57 12.46
N LEU A 38 -5.05 -1.57 11.66
CA LEU A 38 -5.46 -1.53 10.27
C LEU A 38 -4.91 -2.82 9.65
N SER A 39 -5.79 -3.64 9.09
CA SER A 39 -5.39 -4.87 8.41
C SER A 39 -4.35 -4.55 7.33
N ILE A 40 -3.39 -5.45 7.12
CA ILE A 40 -2.31 -5.26 6.13
C ILE A 40 -2.90 -4.95 4.75
N GLY A 41 -4.01 -5.61 4.39
CA GLY A 41 -4.75 -5.33 3.16
C GLY A 41 -5.28 -3.90 3.08
N ARG A 42 -5.79 -3.33 4.19
CA ARG A 42 -6.24 -1.92 4.22
C ARG A 42 -5.09 -0.93 4.16
N MET A 43 -3.95 -1.24 4.78
CA MET A 43 -2.73 -0.42 4.64
C MET A 43 -2.24 -0.42 3.19
N LEU A 44 -2.20 -1.59 2.57
CA LEU A 44 -1.82 -1.78 1.18
C LEU A 44 -2.75 -1.03 0.22
N ALA A 45 -4.06 -1.24 0.35
CA ALA A 45 -5.05 -0.58 -0.49
C ALA A 45 -4.94 0.95 -0.43
N ASN A 46 -4.82 1.52 0.77
CA ASN A 46 -4.64 2.96 0.94
C ASN A 46 -3.32 3.45 0.33
N ALA A 47 -2.22 2.72 0.52
CA ALA A 47 -0.93 3.09 -0.05
C ALA A 47 -0.98 3.07 -1.59
N ILE A 48 -1.55 2.02 -2.18
CA ILE A 48 -1.72 1.88 -3.63
C ILE A 48 -2.59 3.01 -4.17
N LEU A 49 -3.78 3.25 -3.60
CA LEU A 49 -4.70 4.29 -4.09
C LEU A 49 -4.07 5.69 -4.06
N ASN A 50 -3.35 6.01 -2.98
CA ASN A 50 -2.64 7.29 -2.88
C ASN A 50 -1.55 7.43 -3.94
N ARG A 51 -0.77 6.37 -4.16
CA ARG A 51 0.32 6.37 -5.15
C ARG A 51 -0.20 6.38 -6.58
N VAL A 52 -1.30 5.70 -6.87
CA VAL A 52 -1.96 5.74 -8.17
C VAL A 52 -2.53 7.13 -8.45
N ASN A 53 -3.24 7.74 -7.50
CA ASN A 53 -3.73 9.12 -7.67
C ASN A 53 -2.58 10.11 -7.91
N ALA A 54 -1.47 9.99 -7.18
CA ALA A 54 -0.29 10.82 -7.42
C ALA A 54 0.33 10.58 -8.81
N ALA A 55 0.40 9.32 -9.25
CA ALA A 55 0.94 8.95 -10.57
C ALA A 55 0.03 9.41 -11.73
N LEU A 56 -1.29 9.43 -11.53
CA LEU A 56 -2.28 9.98 -12.48
C LEU A 56 -2.15 11.50 -12.59
N ASP A 57 -2.07 12.19 -11.45
CA ASP A 57 -1.91 13.65 -11.37
C ASP A 57 -0.60 14.11 -12.03
N ALA A 58 0.51 13.41 -11.76
CA ALA A 58 1.81 13.67 -12.37
C ALA A 58 1.81 13.49 -13.90
N ARG A 59 0.86 12.71 -14.45
CA ARG A 59 0.69 12.48 -15.88
C ARG A 59 -0.41 13.35 -16.50
N GLY A 60 -1.01 14.26 -15.73
CA GLY A 60 -2.08 15.14 -16.19
C GLY A 60 -3.40 14.44 -16.48
N ILE A 61 -3.64 13.25 -15.89
CA ILE A 61 -4.92 12.57 -16.01
C ILE A 61 -5.88 13.15 -14.96
N ASP A 62 -6.91 13.85 -15.41
CA ASP A 62 -7.98 14.38 -14.56
C ASP A 62 -8.96 13.27 -14.13
N PHE A 63 -8.46 12.33 -13.34
CA PHE A 63 -9.21 11.25 -12.73
C PHE A 63 -8.72 11.00 -11.31
N LYS A 64 -9.64 11.03 -10.33
CA LYS A 64 -9.33 10.69 -8.94
C LYS A 64 -10.11 9.49 -8.49
N ILE A 65 -9.39 8.46 -8.06
CA ILE A 65 -9.97 7.30 -7.41
C ILE A 65 -10.34 7.70 -5.98
N GLN A 66 -11.63 7.65 -5.66
CA GLN A 66 -12.11 7.87 -4.29
C GLN A 66 -11.86 6.60 -3.47
N ALA A 67 -10.95 6.65 -2.50
CA ALA A 67 -10.78 5.55 -1.56
C ALA A 67 -12.09 5.36 -0.77
N ASN A 68 -12.79 4.25 -0.99
CA ASN A 68 -14.02 3.98 -0.25
C ASN A 68 -13.66 3.36 1.10
N THR A 69 -13.27 4.21 2.05
CA THR A 69 -12.68 3.82 3.34
C THR A 69 -13.67 3.20 4.34
N GLN A 70 -14.92 2.91 3.93
CA GLN A 70 -16.02 2.54 4.81
C GLN A 70 -16.37 1.04 4.85
N SER A 71 -15.69 0.16 4.10
CA SER A 71 -16.00 -1.27 4.15
C SER A 71 -15.42 -1.93 5.40
N HIS A 72 -16.27 -2.13 6.43
CA HIS A 72 -15.95 -2.80 7.70
C HIS A 72 -15.68 -4.32 7.60
N LYS A 73 -15.52 -4.87 6.39
CA LYS A 73 -15.27 -6.30 6.17
C LYS A 73 -13.95 -6.47 5.40
N ASP A 74 -12.91 -6.84 6.14
CA ASP A 74 -11.55 -7.06 5.62
C ASP A 74 -11.50 -8.03 4.42
N GLU A 75 -12.46 -8.96 4.30
CA GLU A 75 -12.57 -9.94 3.21
C GLU A 75 -12.91 -9.36 1.82
N LYS A 76 -13.38 -8.11 1.70
CA LYS A 76 -13.73 -7.52 0.39
C LYS A 76 -12.76 -6.41 -0.06
N THR A 77 -11.66 -6.23 0.66
CA THR A 77 -10.73 -5.12 0.42
C THR A 77 -10.05 -5.24 -0.95
N ASP A 78 -9.68 -6.46 -1.34
CA ASP A 78 -8.94 -6.71 -2.58
C ASP A 78 -9.84 -6.55 -3.82
N ASP A 79 -11.05 -7.12 -3.80
CA ASP A 79 -12.04 -6.94 -4.88
C ASP A 79 -12.42 -5.47 -5.08
N THR A 80 -12.57 -4.74 -3.98
CA THR A 80 -12.90 -3.30 -4.02
C THR A 80 -11.72 -2.51 -4.60
N LEU A 81 -10.50 -2.83 -4.20
CA LEU A 81 -9.29 -2.20 -4.72
C LEU A 81 -9.13 -2.46 -6.23
N ILE A 82 -9.31 -3.72 -6.67
CA ILE A 82 -9.26 -4.08 -8.10
C ILE A 82 -10.27 -3.24 -8.88
N GLN A 83 -11.53 -3.21 -8.45
CA GLN A 83 -12.56 -2.43 -9.14
C GLN A 83 -12.17 -0.95 -9.25
N GLN A 84 -11.67 -0.36 -8.16
CA GLN A 84 -11.26 1.04 -8.12
C GLN A 84 -10.08 1.36 -9.04
N LEU A 85 -9.11 0.44 -9.15
CA LEU A 85 -7.95 0.58 -10.04
C LEU A 85 -8.31 0.44 -11.52
N GLN A 86 -9.42 -0.22 -11.85
CA GLN A 86 -9.87 -0.36 -13.24
C GLN A 86 -10.53 0.90 -13.79
N GLU A 87 -11.13 1.73 -12.94
CA GLU A 87 -11.94 2.88 -13.37
C GLU A 87 -11.17 3.91 -14.22
N PRO A 88 -9.91 4.31 -13.90
CA PRO A 88 -9.16 5.22 -14.75
C PRO A 88 -8.95 4.66 -16.18
N ILE A 89 -8.71 3.35 -16.31
CA ILE A 89 -8.49 2.70 -17.62
C ILE A 89 -9.80 2.63 -18.41
N LYS A 90 -10.94 2.37 -17.74
CA LYS A 90 -12.26 2.36 -18.38
C LYS A 90 -12.70 3.75 -18.83
N HIS A 91 -12.30 4.78 -18.09
CA HIS A 91 -12.67 6.18 -18.39
C HIS A 91 -11.80 6.79 -19.51
N ALA A 92 -10.68 6.16 -19.86
CA ALA A 92 -9.83 6.61 -20.95
C ALA A 92 -10.55 6.53 -22.30
N SER A 93 -10.70 7.68 -22.95
CA SER A 93 -11.42 7.82 -24.22
C SER A 93 -10.54 7.59 -25.45
N THR A 94 -9.24 7.40 -25.29
CA THR A 94 -8.29 7.16 -26.38
C THR A 94 -7.35 6.00 -26.04
N PRO A 95 -6.80 5.29 -27.04
CA PRO A 95 -5.79 4.25 -26.80
C PRO A 95 -4.56 4.77 -26.04
N GLU A 96 -4.18 6.02 -26.28
CA GLU A 96 -3.07 6.67 -25.57
C GLU A 96 -3.40 6.95 -24.11
N ALA A 97 -4.61 7.45 -23.81
CA ALA A 97 -5.06 7.61 -22.43
C ALA A 97 -5.15 6.27 -21.69
N VAL A 98 -5.47 5.18 -22.38
CA VAL A 98 -5.43 3.81 -21.84
C VAL A 98 -4.00 3.41 -21.47
N ASP A 99 -3.01 3.68 -22.33
CA ASP A 99 -1.59 3.42 -22.08
C ASP A 99 -1.07 4.23 -20.87
N ILE A 100 -1.35 5.54 -20.83
CA ILE A 100 -0.89 6.45 -19.77
C ILE A 100 -1.53 6.07 -18.42
N SER A 101 -2.84 5.80 -18.40
CA SER A 101 -3.56 5.38 -17.18
C SER A 101 -3.02 4.05 -16.65
N THR A 102 -2.77 3.10 -17.55
CA THR A 102 -2.21 1.78 -17.19
C THR A 102 -0.81 1.93 -16.59
N ALA A 103 0.05 2.77 -17.19
CA ALA A 103 1.38 3.03 -16.66
C ALA A 103 1.34 3.68 -15.26
N ALA A 104 0.44 4.65 -15.06
CA ALA A 104 0.23 5.29 -13.76
C ALA A 104 -0.21 4.28 -12.68
N ILE A 105 -1.13 3.39 -13.02
CA ILE A 105 -1.64 2.37 -12.11
C ILE A 105 -0.53 1.37 -11.74
N LYS A 106 0.24 0.87 -12.72
CA LYS A 106 1.36 -0.05 -12.46
C LYS A 106 2.41 0.56 -11.55
N GLU A 107 2.77 1.82 -11.79
CA GLU A 107 3.70 2.57 -10.92
C GLU A 107 3.13 2.74 -9.50
N GLY A 108 1.86 3.10 -9.39
CA GLY A 108 1.20 3.29 -8.11
C GLY A 108 1.07 2.00 -7.29
N ILE A 109 0.79 0.86 -7.94
CA ILE A 109 0.81 -0.46 -7.31
C ILE A 109 2.20 -0.78 -6.76
N ALA A 110 3.25 -0.66 -7.58
CA ALA A 110 4.62 -0.94 -7.16
C ALA A 110 5.06 -0.04 -5.99
N SER A 111 4.80 1.26 -6.11
CA SER A 111 5.14 2.23 -5.07
C SER A 111 4.35 2.00 -3.78
N GLY A 112 3.07 1.62 -3.87
CA GLY A 112 2.22 1.34 -2.71
C GLY A 112 2.63 0.07 -1.96
N VAL A 113 3.05 -0.97 -2.69
CA VAL A 113 3.61 -2.21 -2.12
C VAL A 113 4.91 -1.92 -1.37
N GLU A 114 5.85 -1.21 -2.00
CA GLU A 114 7.12 -0.84 -1.37
C GLU A 114 6.93 0.07 -0.15
N GLU A 115 5.99 1.03 -0.21
CA GLU A 115 5.62 1.84 0.95
C GLU A 115 5.06 0.99 2.10
N THR A 116 4.23 -0.01 1.79
CA THR A 116 3.64 -0.90 2.80
C THR A 116 4.69 -1.80 3.42
N LYS A 117 5.60 -2.37 2.61
CA LYS A 117 6.76 -3.14 3.10
C LYS A 117 7.63 -2.28 4.02
N SER A 118 7.95 -1.05 3.61
CA SER A 118 8.74 -0.10 4.40
C SER A 118 8.08 0.23 5.75
N ARG A 119 6.77 0.49 5.76
CA ARG A 119 6.02 0.75 7.00
C ARG A 119 5.98 -0.46 7.93
N LEU A 120 5.75 -1.66 7.40
CA LEU A 120 5.77 -2.89 8.19
C LEU A 120 7.16 -3.16 8.78
N ALA A 121 8.23 -2.89 8.03
CA ALA A 121 9.60 -3.02 8.50
C ALA A 121 9.90 -2.04 9.66
N GLN A 122 9.47 -0.79 9.54
CA GLN A 122 9.62 0.24 10.60
C GLN A 122 8.83 -0.10 11.87
N GLN A 123 7.72 -0.82 11.72
CA GLN A 123 6.90 -1.27 12.85
C GLN A 123 7.42 -2.57 13.49
N HIS A 124 8.56 -3.11 13.03
CA HIS A 124 9.06 -4.44 13.42
C HIS A 124 8.01 -5.56 13.22
N ALA A 125 7.08 -5.36 12.28
CA ALA A 125 5.94 -6.23 12.01
C ALA A 125 6.03 -6.95 10.66
N LEU A 126 7.12 -6.75 9.90
CA LEU A 126 7.36 -7.43 8.63
C LEU A 126 7.79 -8.87 8.88
N SER A 127 7.00 -9.83 8.42
CA SER A 127 7.34 -11.25 8.36
C SER A 127 7.51 -11.69 6.91
N GLU A 128 8.14 -12.84 6.68
CA GLU A 128 8.22 -13.45 5.34
C GLU A 128 6.82 -13.70 4.75
N ASP A 129 5.86 -14.15 5.55
CA ASP A 129 4.47 -14.34 5.14
C ASP A 129 3.83 -13.02 4.64
N HIS A 130 4.09 -11.91 5.33
CA HIS A 130 3.61 -10.60 4.89
C HIS A 130 4.25 -10.16 3.56
N VAL A 131 5.54 -10.42 3.37
CA VAL A 131 6.23 -10.12 2.10
C VAL A 131 5.62 -10.94 0.96
N GLN A 132 5.45 -12.25 1.15
CA GLN A 132 4.85 -13.13 0.15
C GLN A 132 3.41 -12.72 -0.19
N GLN A 133 2.59 -12.38 0.82
CA GLN A 133 1.23 -11.91 0.60
C GLN A 133 1.19 -10.61 -0.21
N LEU A 134 2.09 -9.66 0.08
CA LEU A 134 2.18 -8.39 -0.64
C LEU A 134 2.62 -8.59 -2.09
N GLU A 135 3.59 -9.47 -2.34
CA GLU A 135 4.08 -9.78 -3.70
C GLU A 135 3.06 -10.55 -4.53
N GLN A 136 2.35 -11.50 -3.90
CA GLN A 136 1.25 -12.21 -4.55
C GLN A 136 0.13 -11.22 -4.94
N THR A 137 -0.27 -10.34 -4.01
CA THR A 137 -1.28 -9.31 -4.28
C THR A 137 -0.83 -8.38 -5.40
N GLN A 138 0.43 -7.94 -5.38
CA GLN A 138 1.01 -7.13 -6.44
C GLN A 138 0.93 -7.83 -7.80
N SER A 139 1.30 -9.10 -7.86
CA SER A 139 1.29 -9.89 -9.10
C SER A 139 -0.13 -10.01 -9.67
N THR A 140 -1.11 -10.34 -8.83
CA THR A 140 -2.53 -10.41 -9.24
C THR A 140 -3.03 -9.07 -9.76
N LEU A 141 -2.77 -7.97 -9.05
CA LEU A 141 -3.18 -6.63 -9.48
C LEU A 141 -2.57 -6.24 -10.83
N LEU A 142 -1.28 -6.52 -11.04
CA LEU A 142 -0.59 -6.22 -12.29
C LEU A 142 -1.14 -7.05 -13.46
N GLN A 143 -1.46 -8.32 -13.23
CA GLN A 143 -2.06 -9.19 -14.26
C GLN A 143 -3.47 -8.72 -14.65
N ASP A 144 -4.31 -8.36 -13.69
CA ASP A 144 -5.66 -7.87 -13.96
C ASP A 144 -5.64 -6.54 -14.74
N VAL A 145 -4.72 -5.64 -14.38
CA VAL A 145 -4.49 -4.39 -15.09
C VAL A 145 -4.05 -4.63 -16.54
N GLU A 146 -3.17 -5.60 -16.79
CA GLU A 146 -2.72 -5.96 -18.14
C GLU A 146 -3.86 -6.53 -19.01
N VAL A 147 -4.68 -7.43 -18.44
CA VAL A 147 -5.84 -7.99 -19.14
C VAL A 147 -6.84 -6.89 -19.48
N LEU A 148 -7.08 -5.95 -18.55
CA LEU A 148 -7.96 -4.81 -18.81
C LEU A 148 -7.39 -3.88 -19.88
N HIS A 149 -6.09 -3.56 -19.81
CA HIS A 149 -5.40 -2.73 -20.77
C HIS A 149 -5.57 -3.25 -22.20
N THR A 150 -5.31 -4.54 -22.41
CA THR A 150 -5.50 -5.18 -23.72
C THR A 150 -6.95 -5.07 -24.20
N LYS A 151 -7.93 -5.42 -23.35
CA LYS A 151 -9.36 -5.36 -23.70
C LYS A 151 -9.80 -3.95 -24.09
N MET A 152 -9.45 -2.94 -23.29
CA MET A 152 -9.82 -1.55 -23.54
C MET A 152 -9.13 -0.99 -24.78
N LYS A 153 -7.84 -1.28 -24.96
CA LYS A 153 -7.10 -0.84 -26.13
C LYS A 153 -7.67 -1.42 -27.43
N THR A 154 -8.01 -2.71 -27.46
CA THR A 154 -8.67 -3.34 -28.61
C THR A 154 -10.05 -2.72 -28.88
N ALA A 155 -10.85 -2.48 -27.83
CA ALA A 155 -12.17 -1.84 -27.98
C ALA A 155 -12.04 -0.43 -28.59
N GLN A 156 -11.09 0.38 -28.10
CA GLN A 156 -10.85 1.73 -28.61
C GLN A 156 -10.32 1.73 -30.05
N MET A 157 -9.37 0.85 -30.39
CA MET A 157 -8.88 0.74 -31.77
C MET A 157 -10.00 0.34 -32.76
N ASN A 158 -10.87 -0.59 -32.36
CA ASN A 158 -12.00 -1.01 -33.18
C ASN A 158 -13.04 0.10 -33.35
N GLN A 159 -13.27 0.91 -32.31
CA GLN A 159 -14.17 2.06 -32.38
C GLN A 159 -13.64 3.17 -33.30
N VAL A 160 -12.34 3.49 -33.20
CA VAL A 160 -11.68 4.47 -34.08
C VAL A 160 -11.72 3.98 -35.54
N SER A 161 -11.43 2.70 -35.78
CA SER A 161 -11.50 2.11 -37.12
C SER A 161 -12.93 2.10 -37.68
N GLY A 162 -13.93 1.71 -36.88
CA GLY A 162 -15.34 1.70 -37.30
C GLY A 162 -15.92 3.09 -37.56
N ASN A 163 -15.45 4.13 -36.85
CA ASN A 163 -15.85 5.51 -37.12
C ASN A 163 -15.24 6.07 -38.42
N LEU A 164 -14.03 5.64 -38.79
CA LEU A 164 -13.43 6.00 -40.09
C LEU A 164 -14.23 5.41 -41.26
N THR A 165 -14.69 4.16 -41.17
CA THR A 165 -15.48 3.52 -42.24
C THR A 165 -16.82 4.21 -42.46
N LYS A 166 -17.55 4.55 -41.38
CA LYS A 166 -18.85 5.26 -41.49
C LYS A 166 -18.73 6.66 -42.08
N THR A 167 -17.60 7.33 -41.87
CA THR A 167 -17.37 8.67 -42.44
C THR A 167 -17.15 8.60 -43.95
N VAL A 168 -16.55 7.51 -44.44
CA VAL A 168 -16.28 7.30 -45.88
C VAL A 168 -17.52 6.83 -46.64
N GLU A 169 -18.44 6.08 -46.03
CA GLU A 169 -19.68 5.62 -46.70
C GLU A 169 -20.75 6.70 -46.89
N HIS A 170 -20.65 7.84 -46.19
CA HIS A 170 -21.61 8.95 -46.26
C HIS A 170 -21.11 10.17 -47.06
N SER A 171 -20.00 10.04 -47.82
CA SER A 171 -19.42 11.10 -48.66
C SER A 171 -19.80 10.97 -50.13
#